data_AF-A0A6M2AZS7-F1
#
_entry.id   AF-A0A6M2AZS7-F1
#
_cell.length_a   1.000
_cell.length_b   1.000
_cell.length_c   1.000
_cell.angle_alpha   90.00
_cell.angle_beta   90.00
_cell.angle_gamma   90.00
#
_symmetry.space_group_name_H-M   'P 1'
#
loop_
_entity.id
_entity.type
_entity.pdbx_description
1 polymer ?
#
loop_
_entity_poly.entity_id
_entity_poly.type
_entity_poly.pdbx_seq_one_letter_code
_entity_poly.pdbx_strand_id
1 'polypeptide(L)'
;MEWRLYPPQKEPQGIKPHWGLILFLYTIACSISLAIRTFSWPEGKHVDSTFLYYGIIIPIVIISIILSFIAMFTSANSFYLDVRKNIADRKLYHIKKYAREYLTIAAWSTVAPVDDIALKMLKLEGEFPLGQKIPHKLEMDDEFVMSRTQQLLEKLLKPISVKLRQHPDLNITCWMRGENESAKSELIEVLARMNISCREENITSLAECPAYKLLTDIIYQSGITYHPLHLIIIADLHGDDSRYMENASAFFICENYIAHEKPEPVYLFQPLMSEMELTKSVPVFLAAEQAKPAKTLWHTGLSKSEKYPLMNALSESKTGQDRLSLETSLGEYSASYQWLALAFASDAVMYGQGSQLVATSEKNRPALAILSSEIPKLPAEPEHSEVLTPIHYAFPAMVFSLMMLTFLVLENTGDLSIYLMITGAVLVILVTFGLGFALSKASADQAWSDMDDLI
;
A
#
# COMPACT_ATOMS: atom_id res chain seq x y z
N MET A 1 -8.23 3.60 4.02
CA MET A 1 -7.70 2.47 3.23
C MET A 1 -7.78 1.21 4.08
N GLU A 2 -8.24 0.08 3.55
CA GLU A 2 -8.25 -1.19 4.30
C GLU A 2 -6.94 -1.96 4.11
N TRP A 3 -6.32 -2.36 5.23
CA TRP A 3 -5.10 -3.18 5.27
C TRP A 3 -5.42 -4.67 5.05
N ARG A 4 -5.91 -5.01 3.86
CA ARG A 4 -6.22 -6.39 3.45
C ARG A 4 -5.66 -6.67 2.06
N LEU A 5 -5.02 -7.84 1.92
CA LEU A 5 -4.54 -8.34 0.64
C LEU A 5 -5.40 -9.52 0.21
N TYR A 6 -5.58 -9.64 -1.11
CA TYR A 6 -6.13 -10.84 -1.70
C TYR A 6 -5.15 -12.00 -1.53
N PRO A 7 -5.66 -13.25 -1.45
CA PRO A 7 -4.79 -14.42 -1.49
C PRO A 7 -4.01 -14.47 -2.82
N PRO A 8 -2.89 -15.23 -2.89
CA PRO A 8 -2.16 -15.42 -4.14
C PRO A 8 -3.08 -15.92 -5.26
N GLN A 9 -3.13 -15.18 -6.36
CA GLN A 9 -3.94 -15.54 -7.52
C GLN A 9 -3.19 -16.54 -8.41
N LYS A 10 -3.94 -17.37 -9.13
CA LYS A 10 -3.35 -18.30 -10.10
C LYS A 10 -2.87 -17.51 -11.31
N GLU A 11 -1.71 -17.89 -11.83
CA GLU A 11 -1.18 -17.32 -13.06
C GLU A 11 -2.11 -17.62 -14.25
N PRO A 12 -2.42 -16.63 -15.11
CA PRO A 12 -3.18 -16.89 -16.31
C PRO A 12 -2.37 -17.83 -17.21
N GLN A 13 -2.97 -18.96 -17.54
CA GLN A 13 -2.36 -19.88 -18.49
C GLN A 13 -2.71 -19.38 -19.89
N GLY A 14 -1.74 -18.77 -20.59
CA GLY A 14 -1.92 -18.47 -22.00
C GLY A 14 -2.30 -19.74 -22.78
N ILE A 15 -3.11 -19.59 -23.83
CA ILE A 15 -3.41 -20.70 -24.72
C ILE A 15 -2.09 -21.17 -25.34
N LYS A 16 -1.67 -22.40 -25.03
CA LYS A 16 -0.50 -23.03 -25.65
C LYS A 16 -1.00 -23.85 -26.85
N PRO A 17 -0.92 -23.32 -28.08
CA PRO A 17 -1.38 -24.07 -29.25
C PRO A 17 -0.54 -25.32 -29.45
N HIS A 18 -1.18 -26.49 -29.43
CA HIS A 18 -0.56 -27.73 -29.84
C HIS A 18 -0.47 -27.76 -31.37
N TRP A 19 0.55 -27.10 -31.94
CA TRP A 19 0.72 -26.96 -33.39
C TRP A 19 0.66 -28.29 -34.15
N GLY A 20 1.17 -29.38 -33.58
CA GLY A 20 1.06 -30.72 -34.17
C GLY A 20 -0.38 -31.21 -34.31
N LEU A 21 -1.24 -30.98 -33.31
CA LEU A 21 -2.66 -31.33 -33.35
C LEU A 21 -3.43 -30.43 -34.33
N ILE A 22 -3.11 -29.13 -34.35
CA ILE A 22 -3.71 -28.18 -35.31
C ILE A 22 -3.38 -28.62 -36.75
N LEU A 23 -2.11 -28.89 -37.04
CA LEU A 23 -1.67 -29.36 -38.36
C LEU A 23 -2.36 -30.67 -38.74
N PHE A 24 -2.43 -31.62 -37.80
CA PHE A 24 -3.11 -32.89 -37.99
C PHE A 24 -4.59 -32.71 -38.38
N LEU A 25 -5.33 -31.85 -37.68
CA LEU A 25 -6.73 -31.53 -37.99
C LEU A 25 -6.90 -30.97 -39.42
N TYR A 26 -6.04 -30.03 -39.83
CA TYR A 26 -6.07 -29.50 -41.20
C TYR A 26 -5.76 -30.58 -42.24
N THR A 27 -4.76 -31.43 -42.00
CA THR A 27 -4.39 -32.50 -42.94
C THR A 27 -5.49 -33.54 -43.10
N ILE A 28 -6.16 -33.94 -42.02
CA ILE A 28 -7.28 -34.89 -42.07
C ILE A 28 -8.46 -34.27 -42.79
N ALA A 29 -8.84 -33.04 -42.46
CA ALA A 29 -9.97 -32.37 -43.09
C ALA A 29 -9.77 -32.26 -44.61
N CYS A 30 -8.59 -31.81 -45.06
CA CYS A 30 -8.27 -31.73 -46.48
C CYS A 30 -8.23 -33.11 -47.14
N SER A 31 -7.68 -34.14 -46.47
CA SER A 31 -7.60 -35.50 -47.03
C SER A 31 -9.00 -36.10 -47.24
N ILE A 32 -9.89 -35.94 -46.27
CA ILE A 32 -11.28 -36.41 -46.37
C ILE A 32 -12.02 -35.65 -47.48
N SER A 33 -11.90 -34.32 -47.53
CA SER A 33 -12.53 -33.51 -48.57
C SER A 33 -12.01 -33.83 -49.97
N LEU A 34 -10.70 -34.06 -50.13
CA LEU A 34 -10.11 -34.49 -51.39
C LEU A 34 -10.59 -35.89 -51.80
N ALA A 35 -10.70 -36.83 -50.85
CA ALA A 35 -11.23 -38.16 -51.13
C ALA A 35 -12.68 -38.09 -51.61
N ILE A 36 -13.55 -37.38 -50.87
CA ILE A 36 -14.95 -37.14 -51.27
C ILE A 36 -15.01 -36.50 -52.66
N ARG A 37 -14.16 -35.50 -52.92
CA ARG A 37 -14.17 -34.80 -54.20
C ARG A 37 -13.70 -35.70 -55.35
N THR A 38 -12.71 -36.55 -55.11
CA THR A 38 -12.21 -37.53 -56.08
C THR A 38 -13.29 -38.54 -56.46
N PHE A 39 -14.04 -39.07 -55.48
CA PHE A 39 -15.12 -40.02 -55.74
C PHE A 39 -16.37 -39.39 -56.37
N SER A 40 -16.64 -38.11 -56.12
CA SER A 40 -17.79 -37.39 -56.68
C SER A 40 -17.47 -36.61 -57.96
N TRP A 41 -16.23 -36.69 -58.46
CA TRP A 41 -15.82 -35.93 -59.64
C TRP A 41 -16.36 -36.58 -60.93
N PRO A 42 -16.90 -35.79 -61.88
CA PRO A 42 -17.42 -36.35 -63.13
C PRO A 42 -16.33 -37.07 -63.93
N GLU A 43 -16.63 -38.29 -64.39
CA GLU A 43 -15.72 -39.07 -65.24
C GLU A 43 -15.37 -38.27 -66.52
N GLY A 44 -14.08 -38.24 -66.86
CA GLY A 44 -13.57 -37.54 -68.04
C GLY A 44 -13.41 -36.02 -67.90
N LYS A 45 -13.78 -35.41 -66.77
CA LYS A 45 -13.53 -33.98 -66.53
C LYS A 45 -12.12 -33.77 -65.94
N HIS A 46 -11.32 -32.90 -66.54
CA HIS A 46 -10.01 -32.52 -65.97
C HIS A 46 -10.17 -31.80 -64.63
N VAL A 47 -9.19 -31.99 -63.73
CA VAL A 47 -9.09 -31.25 -62.46
C VAL A 47 -8.99 -29.76 -62.78
N ASP A 48 -9.93 -28.99 -62.26
CA ASP A 48 -10.00 -27.53 -62.42
C ASP A 48 -9.86 -26.81 -61.06
N SER A 49 -9.94 -25.47 -61.07
CA SER A 49 -9.87 -24.67 -59.85
C SER A 49 -10.98 -24.99 -58.85
N THR A 50 -12.16 -25.45 -59.30
CA THR A 50 -13.25 -25.84 -58.41
C THR A 50 -12.90 -27.10 -57.64
N PHE A 51 -12.18 -28.05 -58.24
CA PHE A 51 -11.72 -29.25 -57.53
C PHE A 51 -10.89 -28.89 -56.28
N LEU A 52 -9.89 -28.03 -56.44
CA LEU A 52 -9.01 -27.60 -55.34
C LEU A 52 -9.75 -26.73 -54.31
N TYR A 53 -10.69 -25.92 -54.77
CA TYR A 53 -11.46 -25.04 -53.90
C TYR A 53 -12.33 -25.80 -52.89
N TYR A 54 -13.16 -26.75 -53.35
CA TYR A 54 -13.95 -27.59 -52.44
C TYR A 54 -13.09 -28.64 -51.71
N GLY A 55 -12.00 -29.09 -52.32
CA GLY A 55 -11.11 -30.11 -51.75
C GLY A 55 -10.19 -29.59 -50.64
N ILE A 56 -9.78 -28.32 -50.67
CA ILE A 56 -8.72 -27.77 -49.81
C ILE A 56 -9.15 -26.46 -49.14
N ILE A 57 -9.64 -25.46 -49.89
CA ILE A 57 -9.91 -24.13 -49.33
C ILE A 57 -11.07 -24.15 -48.34
N ILE A 58 -12.20 -24.76 -48.71
CA ILE A 58 -13.37 -24.88 -47.83
C ILE A 58 -13.06 -25.62 -46.52
N PRO A 59 -12.44 -26.82 -46.52
CA PRO A 59 -12.12 -27.49 -45.26
C PRO A 59 -11.16 -26.69 -44.39
N ILE A 60 -10.19 -25.96 -44.97
CA ILE A 60 -9.32 -25.04 -44.21
C ILE A 60 -10.18 -23.97 -43.52
N VAL A 61 -11.04 -23.26 -44.27
CA VAL A 61 -11.89 -22.20 -43.71
C VAL A 61 -12.80 -22.73 -42.59
N ILE A 62 -13.42 -23.90 -42.78
CA ILE A 62 -14.27 -24.53 -41.76
C ILE A 62 -13.48 -24.83 -40.48
N ILE A 63 -12.30 -25.45 -40.60
CA ILE A 63 -11.46 -25.75 -39.44
C ILE A 63 -10.97 -24.45 -38.77
N SER A 64 -10.60 -23.43 -39.54
CA SER A 64 -10.19 -22.13 -39.00
C SER A 64 -11.32 -21.43 -38.23
N ILE A 65 -12.56 -21.50 -38.70
CA ILE A 65 -13.75 -21.01 -37.96
C ILE A 65 -13.86 -21.74 -36.62
N ILE A 66 -13.85 -23.09 -36.64
CA ILE A 66 -13.98 -23.91 -35.45
C ILE A 66 -12.87 -23.60 -34.43
N LEU A 67 -11.62 -23.56 -34.89
CA LEU A 67 -10.48 -23.25 -34.03
C LEU A 67 -10.55 -21.82 -33.45
N SER A 68 -11.04 -20.85 -34.23
CA SER A 68 -11.21 -19.46 -33.74
C SER A 68 -12.25 -19.38 -32.63
N PHE A 69 -13.39 -20.08 -32.77
CA PHE A 69 -14.38 -20.17 -31.70
C PHE A 69 -13.87 -20.95 -30.48
N ILE A 70 -13.18 -22.08 -30.67
CA ILE A 70 -12.56 -22.82 -29.55
C ILE A 70 -11.56 -21.92 -28.81
N ALA A 71 -10.71 -21.19 -29.54
CA ALA A 71 -9.75 -20.25 -28.94
C ALA A 71 -10.47 -19.13 -28.19
N MET A 72 -11.56 -18.59 -28.74
CA MET A 72 -12.41 -17.59 -28.06
C MET A 72 -12.94 -18.11 -26.72
N PHE A 73 -13.55 -19.29 -26.67
CA PHE A 73 -14.09 -19.85 -25.43
C PHE A 73 -13.01 -20.26 -24.43
N THR A 74 -11.90 -20.85 -24.90
CA THR A 74 -10.79 -21.25 -24.01
C THR A 74 -10.04 -20.04 -23.44
N SER A 75 -9.98 -18.93 -24.19
CA SER A 75 -9.38 -17.67 -23.72
C SER A 75 -10.19 -17.01 -22.61
N ALA A 76 -11.49 -17.29 -22.48
CA ALA A 76 -12.35 -16.71 -21.45
C ALA A 76 -11.84 -17.02 -20.04
N ASN A 77 -11.49 -18.28 -19.76
CA ASN A 77 -10.92 -18.68 -18.46
C ASN A 77 -9.56 -18.02 -18.20
N SER A 78 -8.73 -17.90 -19.24
CA SER A 78 -7.41 -17.27 -19.12
C SER A 78 -7.54 -15.77 -18.83
N PHE A 79 -8.48 -15.11 -19.49
CA PHE A 79 -8.81 -13.70 -19.27
C PHE A 79 -9.43 -13.47 -17.88
N TYR A 80 -10.32 -14.36 -17.42
CA TYR A 80 -10.85 -14.33 -16.05
C TYR A 80 -9.72 -14.37 -15.00
N LEU A 81 -8.76 -15.28 -15.14
CA LEU A 81 -7.60 -15.37 -14.23
C LEU A 81 -6.72 -14.12 -14.29
N ASP A 82 -6.51 -13.57 -15.49
CA ASP A 82 -5.76 -12.33 -15.66
C ASP A 82 -6.44 -11.14 -14.98
N VAL A 83 -7.76 -10.97 -15.16
CA VAL A 83 -8.51 -9.89 -14.49
C VAL A 83 -8.39 -10.01 -12.97
N ARG A 84 -8.54 -11.22 -12.41
CA ARG A 84 -8.36 -11.45 -10.96
C ARG A 84 -6.97 -11.07 -10.48
N LYS A 85 -5.93 -11.47 -11.21
CA LYS A 85 -4.54 -11.11 -10.90
C LYS A 85 -4.35 -9.60 -10.94
N ASN A 86 -4.83 -8.93 -12.00
CA ASN A 86 -4.76 -7.48 -12.14
C ASN A 86 -5.48 -6.74 -10.99
N ILE A 87 -6.63 -7.22 -10.53
CA ILE A 87 -7.34 -6.66 -9.37
C ILE A 87 -6.47 -6.78 -8.12
N ALA A 88 -5.90 -7.96 -7.87
CA ALA A 88 -5.05 -8.22 -6.72
C ALA A 88 -3.77 -7.35 -6.72
N ASP A 89 -3.09 -7.29 -7.86
CA ASP A 89 -1.86 -6.53 -8.03
C ASP A 89 -2.11 -5.02 -7.93
N ARG A 90 -3.22 -4.51 -8.46
CA ARG A 90 -3.65 -3.11 -8.25
C ARG A 90 -3.93 -2.81 -6.80
N LYS A 91 -4.63 -3.70 -6.07
CA LYS A 91 -4.87 -3.53 -4.64
C LYS A 91 -3.55 -3.47 -3.86
N LEU A 92 -2.62 -4.39 -4.14
CA LEU A 92 -1.28 -4.38 -3.54
C LEU A 92 -0.51 -3.10 -3.87
N TYR A 93 -0.55 -2.64 -5.12
CA TYR A 93 0.05 -1.38 -5.55
C TYR A 93 -0.49 -0.19 -4.74
N HIS A 94 -1.82 -0.07 -4.60
CA HIS A 94 -2.43 1.01 -3.84
C HIS A 94 -2.10 0.93 -2.34
N ILE A 95 -2.04 -0.27 -1.76
CA ILE A 95 -1.60 -0.46 -0.37
C ILE A 95 -0.14 -0.05 -0.20
N LYS A 96 0.75 -0.49 -1.09
CA LYS A 96 2.18 -0.10 -1.08
C LYS A 96 2.31 1.41 -1.20
N LYS A 97 1.57 2.04 -2.12
CA LYS A 97 1.59 3.50 -2.31
C LYS A 97 1.15 4.23 -1.04
N TYR A 98 -0.01 3.86 -0.50
CA TYR A 98 -0.56 4.46 0.72
C TYR A 98 0.38 4.28 1.93
N ALA A 99 0.90 3.07 2.13
CA ALA A 99 1.78 2.75 3.24
C ALA A 99 3.12 3.48 3.18
N ARG A 100 3.60 3.81 1.97
CA ARG A 100 4.87 4.49 1.73
C ARG A 100 4.75 6.02 1.76
N GLU A 101 3.55 6.57 1.96
CA GLU A 101 3.41 7.98 2.33
C GLU A 101 4.09 8.22 3.68
N TYR A 102 4.70 9.39 3.84
CA TYR A 102 5.56 9.65 4.99
C TYR A 102 5.51 11.11 5.44
N LEU A 103 5.91 11.32 6.70
CA LEU A 103 6.26 12.63 7.25
C LEU A 103 7.77 12.72 7.42
N THR A 104 8.32 13.90 7.17
CA THR A 104 9.71 14.21 7.43
C THR A 104 9.83 14.85 8.81
N ILE A 105 10.38 14.11 9.77
CA ILE A 105 10.73 14.63 11.10
C ILE A 105 12.07 15.35 10.96
N ALA A 106 12.00 16.68 10.91
CA ALA A 106 13.16 17.54 10.73
C ALA A 106 13.93 17.76 12.04
N ALA A 107 13.24 17.74 13.18
CA ALA A 107 13.85 17.80 14.49
C ALA A 107 12.93 17.18 15.54
N TRP A 108 13.51 16.65 16.61
CA TRP A 108 12.76 16.22 17.79
C TRP A 108 13.60 16.47 19.04
N SER A 109 12.94 16.45 20.18
CA SER A 109 13.56 16.63 21.49
C SER A 109 12.75 15.90 22.54
N THR A 110 13.42 15.38 23.56
CA THR A 110 12.79 14.72 24.70
C THR A 110 13.36 15.27 25.99
N VAL A 111 12.50 15.40 27.00
CA VAL A 111 12.90 15.72 28.37
C VAL A 111 12.38 14.61 29.27
N ALA A 112 13.27 14.00 30.04
CA ALA A 112 12.97 12.94 31.00
C ALA A 112 13.94 13.06 32.20
N PRO A 113 13.62 12.46 33.37
CA PRO A 113 14.48 12.48 34.55
C PRO A 113 15.84 11.81 34.38
N VAL A 114 16.01 11.06 33.30
CA VAL A 114 17.27 10.39 32.95
C VAL A 114 17.61 10.79 31.52
N ASP A 115 18.84 11.27 31.32
CA ASP A 115 19.33 11.61 29.98
C ASP A 115 19.65 10.36 29.14
N ASP A 116 19.66 10.51 27.83
CA ASP A 116 20.15 9.51 26.86
C ASP A 116 19.50 8.12 26.98
N ILE A 117 18.21 8.09 27.34
CA ILE A 117 17.46 6.84 27.55
C ILE A 117 17.53 5.94 26.32
N ALA A 118 17.38 6.49 25.11
CA ALA A 118 17.46 5.72 23.87
C ALA A 118 18.81 5.00 23.72
N LEU A 119 19.93 5.71 23.94
CA LEU A 119 21.28 5.15 23.88
C LEU A 119 21.47 4.02 24.91
N LYS A 120 21.00 4.22 26.14
CA LYS A 120 21.06 3.23 27.22
C LYS A 120 20.21 2.00 26.94
N MET A 121 18.99 2.19 26.41
CA MET A 121 18.10 1.09 26.03
C MET A 121 18.64 0.27 24.85
N LEU A 122 19.31 0.93 23.90
CA LEU A 122 20.01 0.28 22.78
C LEU A 122 21.35 -0.34 23.19
N LYS A 123 21.79 -0.12 24.44
CA LYS A 123 23.10 -0.57 24.97
C LYS A 123 24.28 -0.02 24.16
N LEU A 124 24.12 1.19 23.62
CA LEU A 124 25.19 1.90 22.93
C LEU A 124 26.08 2.61 23.95
N GLU A 125 25.47 3.30 24.92
CA GLU A 125 26.18 4.02 25.98
C GLU A 125 25.42 3.95 27.32
N GLY A 126 26.15 3.83 28.42
CA GLY A 126 25.57 3.77 29.77
C GLY A 126 24.88 2.44 30.13
N GLU A 127 24.33 2.38 31.35
CA GLU A 127 23.62 1.21 31.85
C GLU A 127 22.15 1.20 31.42
N PHE A 128 21.63 0.01 31.10
CA PHE A 128 20.23 -0.16 30.71
C PHE A 128 19.28 0.30 31.82
N PRO A 129 18.33 1.21 31.53
CA PRO A 129 17.40 1.73 32.52
C PRO A 129 16.47 0.64 33.04
N LEU A 130 16.26 0.60 34.35
CA LEU A 130 15.28 -0.26 35.00
C LEU A 130 14.27 0.63 35.72
N GLY A 131 12.99 0.49 35.40
CA GLY A 131 11.95 1.44 35.85
C GLY A 131 11.92 1.67 37.37
N GLN A 132 12.25 0.63 38.16
CA GLN A 132 12.33 0.72 39.63
C GLN A 132 13.41 1.69 40.16
N LYS A 133 14.41 2.02 39.35
CA LYS A 133 15.53 2.89 39.71
C LYS A 133 15.40 4.30 39.11
N ILE A 134 14.38 4.54 38.30
CA ILE A 134 14.22 5.82 37.61
C ILE A 134 13.47 6.81 38.50
N PRO A 135 13.98 8.04 38.68
CA PRO A 135 13.22 9.08 39.34
C PRO A 135 11.94 9.35 38.58
N HIS A 136 10.81 9.39 39.28
CA HIS A 136 9.53 9.63 38.61
C HIS A 136 9.33 11.11 38.27
N LYS A 137 9.99 12.04 38.98
CA LYS A 137 9.84 13.49 38.80
C LYS A 137 11.04 14.09 38.08
N LEU A 138 10.77 15.09 37.25
CA LEU A 138 11.78 15.94 36.62
C LEU A 138 12.36 16.92 37.64
N GLU A 139 13.69 17.02 37.64
CA GLU A 139 14.41 18.07 38.35
C GLU A 139 14.24 19.40 37.60
N MET A 140 13.62 20.36 38.28
CA MET A 140 13.40 21.71 37.80
C MET A 140 14.27 22.67 38.60
N ASP A 141 14.66 23.77 37.97
CA ASP A 141 15.49 24.76 38.64
C ASP A 141 14.61 25.56 39.61
N ASP A 142 15.13 25.90 40.79
CA ASP A 142 14.46 26.74 41.79
C ASP A 142 14.45 28.22 41.33
N GLU A 143 13.89 28.48 40.15
CA GLU A 143 13.72 29.81 39.58
C GLU A 143 12.34 30.38 39.91
N PHE A 144 12.32 31.45 40.72
CA PHE A 144 11.10 32.15 41.13
C PHE A 144 10.34 32.83 39.96
N VAL A 145 10.97 33.01 38.81
CA VAL A 145 10.47 33.83 37.70
C VAL A 145 9.63 33.01 36.70
N MET A 146 9.86 31.70 36.61
CA MET A 146 9.21 30.84 35.62
C MET A 146 8.37 29.77 36.29
N SER A 147 7.19 29.51 35.72
CA SER A 147 6.40 28.35 36.12
C SER A 147 7.16 27.05 35.77
N ARG A 148 6.80 25.97 36.45
CA ARG A 148 7.32 24.62 36.17
C ARG A 148 7.12 24.20 34.72
N THR A 149 5.96 24.53 34.15
CA THR A 149 5.62 24.23 32.75
C THR A 149 6.45 25.07 31.79
N GLN A 150 6.67 26.36 32.08
CA GLN A 150 7.54 27.21 31.27
C GLN A 150 8.97 26.69 31.25
N GLN A 151 9.51 26.26 32.39
CA GLN A 151 10.85 25.67 32.47
C GLN A 151 10.95 24.39 31.64
N LEU A 152 9.93 23.52 31.72
CA LEU A 152 9.85 22.30 30.90
C LEU A 152 9.85 22.63 29.41
N LEU A 153 8.97 23.53 28.97
CA LEU A 153 8.83 23.91 27.57
C LEU A 153 10.12 24.53 27.04
N GLU A 154 10.78 25.37 27.83
CA GLU A 154 12.07 25.96 27.44
C GLU A 154 13.15 24.88 27.30
N LYS A 155 13.29 23.96 28.27
CA LYS A 155 14.22 22.81 28.18
C LYS A 155 13.92 21.95 26.95
N LEU A 156 12.65 21.69 26.65
CA LEU A 156 12.20 20.85 25.54
C LEU A 156 12.45 21.49 24.17
N LEU A 157 12.15 22.77 24.00
CA LEU A 157 12.21 23.45 22.71
C LEU A 157 13.61 23.99 22.40
N LYS A 158 14.45 24.25 23.40
CA LYS A 158 15.80 24.82 23.22
C LYS A 158 16.65 24.06 22.20
N PRO A 159 16.74 22.71 22.22
CA PRO A 159 17.51 21.94 21.23
C PRO A 159 17.06 22.13 19.78
N ILE A 160 15.76 22.35 19.55
CA ILE A 160 15.17 22.46 18.20
C ILE A 160 14.86 23.89 17.78
N SER A 161 15.08 24.87 18.66
CA SER A 161 14.67 26.27 18.48
C SER A 161 15.27 26.94 17.25
N VAL A 162 16.50 26.60 16.86
CA VAL A 162 17.15 27.15 15.67
C VAL A 162 16.36 26.83 14.42
N LYS A 163 15.92 25.57 14.27
CA LYS A 163 15.09 25.13 13.14
C LYS A 163 13.72 25.77 13.18
N LEU A 164 13.08 25.81 14.35
CA LEU A 164 11.76 26.44 14.51
C LEU A 164 11.76 27.92 14.10
N ARG A 165 12.81 28.68 14.45
CA ARG A 165 12.93 30.11 14.08
C ARG A 165 13.00 30.37 12.57
N GLN A 166 13.37 29.37 11.78
CA GLN A 166 13.47 29.50 10.32
C GLN A 166 12.10 29.39 9.63
N HIS A 167 11.04 29.04 10.37
CA HIS A 167 9.71 28.76 9.84
C HIS A 167 8.64 29.57 10.59
N PRO A 168 8.13 30.69 10.03
CA PRO A 168 7.24 31.60 10.76
C PRO A 168 5.73 31.22 10.79
N ASP A 169 5.30 30.23 10.00
CA ASP A 169 3.89 29.81 9.90
C ASP A 169 3.69 28.37 10.44
N LEU A 170 4.14 28.13 11.68
CA LEU A 170 4.01 26.84 12.35
C LEU A 170 2.57 26.58 12.77
N ASN A 171 2.05 25.38 12.46
CA ASN A 171 0.90 24.81 13.14
C ASN A 171 1.37 24.06 14.38
N ILE A 172 0.81 24.36 15.54
CA ILE A 172 1.25 23.76 16.80
C ILE A 172 0.11 22.95 17.39
N THR A 173 0.33 21.65 17.58
CA THR A 173 -0.58 20.79 18.35
C THR A 173 0.09 20.45 19.67
N CYS A 174 -0.55 20.77 20.78
CA CYS A 174 -0.02 20.45 22.10
C CYS A 174 -1.00 19.66 22.96
N TRP A 175 -0.47 18.73 23.74
CA TRP A 175 -1.17 18.08 24.83
C TRP A 175 -0.30 18.18 26.08
N MET A 176 -0.87 18.70 27.16
CA MET A 176 -0.22 18.80 28.46
C MET A 176 -1.16 18.22 29.50
N ARG A 177 -0.73 17.16 30.20
CA ARG A 177 -1.59 16.52 31.20
C ARG A 177 -1.98 17.51 32.31
N GLY A 178 -3.28 17.59 32.58
CA GLY A 178 -3.81 18.45 33.64
C GLY A 178 -3.94 19.92 33.22
N GLU A 179 -4.34 20.20 31.97
CA GLU A 179 -4.57 21.55 31.46
C GLU A 179 -5.25 22.46 32.50
N ASN A 180 -4.46 23.38 33.06
CA ASN A 180 -4.96 24.64 33.56
C ASN A 180 -5.21 25.53 32.34
N GLU A 181 -6.22 26.41 32.39
CA GLU A 181 -6.50 27.40 31.33
C GLU A 181 -5.26 28.24 30.93
N SER A 182 -4.19 28.22 31.73
CA SER A 182 -2.92 28.90 31.50
C SER A 182 -1.95 28.19 30.54
N ALA A 183 -2.09 26.89 30.24
CA ALA A 183 -1.04 26.13 29.54
C ALA A 183 -0.77 26.65 28.12
N LYS A 184 -1.82 27.06 27.38
CA LYS A 184 -1.67 27.69 26.05
C LYS A 184 -0.95 29.04 26.15
N SER A 185 -1.31 29.86 27.14
CA SER A 185 -0.69 31.17 27.37
C SER A 185 0.78 31.03 27.75
N GLU A 186 1.12 30.06 28.60
CA GLU A 186 2.51 29.76 29.00
C GLU A 186 3.36 29.31 27.80
N LEU A 187 2.79 28.52 26.89
CA LEU A 187 3.46 28.15 25.64
C LEU A 187 3.71 29.36 24.73
N ILE A 188 2.74 30.25 24.57
CA ILE A 188 2.90 31.49 23.78
C ILE A 188 4.04 32.35 24.34
N GLU A 189 4.10 32.51 25.66
CA GLU A 189 5.18 33.27 26.32
C GLU A 189 6.56 32.66 26.08
N VAL A 190 6.68 31.33 26.17
CA VAL A 190 7.95 30.62 25.90
C VAL A 190 8.36 30.74 24.44
N LEU A 191 7.42 30.56 23.50
CA LEU A 191 7.69 30.72 22.06
C LEU A 191 8.18 32.14 21.74
N ALA A 192 7.52 33.16 22.30
CA ALA A 192 7.90 34.56 22.13
C ALA A 192 9.30 34.83 22.69
N ARG A 193 9.61 34.34 23.90
CA ARG A 193 10.94 34.47 24.52
C ARG A 193 12.05 33.84 23.68
N MET A 194 11.75 32.74 23.00
CA MET A 194 12.68 32.02 22.14
C MET A 194 12.76 32.57 20.70
N ASN A 195 12.04 33.67 20.42
CA ASN A 195 11.90 34.30 19.10
C ASN A 195 11.31 33.36 18.02
N ILE A 196 10.43 32.44 18.40
CA ILE A 196 9.73 31.54 17.48
C ILE A 196 8.41 32.20 17.09
N SER A 197 8.24 32.52 15.81
CA SER A 197 7.02 33.17 15.31
C SER A 197 5.91 32.14 15.15
N CYS A 198 4.74 32.42 15.73
CA CYS A 198 3.53 31.61 15.60
C CYS A 198 2.31 32.51 15.81
N ARG A 199 1.22 32.21 15.10
CA ARG A 199 -0.08 32.84 15.35
C ARG A 199 -0.84 32.05 16.41
N GLU A 200 -1.52 32.72 17.33
CA GLU A 200 -2.26 32.04 18.41
C GLU A 200 -3.40 31.14 17.88
N GLU A 201 -3.94 31.49 16.71
CA GLU A 201 -4.95 30.72 15.97
C GLU A 201 -4.43 29.37 15.44
N ASN A 202 -3.11 29.24 15.27
CA ASN A 202 -2.47 28.00 14.82
C ASN A 202 -2.11 27.05 15.96
N ILE A 203 -2.37 27.45 17.22
CA ILE A 203 -2.09 26.64 18.40
C ILE A 203 -3.36 25.90 18.84
N THR A 204 -3.35 24.59 18.64
CA THR A 204 -4.42 23.66 19.02
C THR A 204 -4.03 22.87 20.26
N SER A 205 -4.74 23.09 21.35
CA SER A 205 -4.59 22.32 22.59
C SER A 205 -5.54 21.13 22.61
N LEU A 206 -5.06 19.96 23.04
CA LEU A 206 -5.83 18.71 23.07
C LEU A 206 -6.16 18.30 24.51
N ALA A 207 -7.38 17.83 24.73
CA ALA A 207 -7.83 17.35 26.03
C ALA A 207 -7.28 15.95 26.41
N GLU A 208 -7.08 15.08 25.42
CA GLU A 208 -6.51 13.74 25.60
C GLU A 208 -5.20 13.62 24.82
N CYS A 209 -4.31 12.72 25.26
CA CYS A 209 -3.06 12.45 24.55
C CYS A 209 -3.41 11.92 23.15
N PRO A 210 -2.91 12.54 22.06
CA PRO A 210 -3.25 12.07 20.73
C PRO A 210 -2.56 10.73 20.45
N ALA A 211 -3.34 9.76 19.98
CA ALA A 211 -2.78 8.58 19.34
C ALA A 211 -2.17 8.92 17.96
N TYR A 212 -1.52 7.95 17.31
CA TYR A 212 -0.91 8.12 15.98
C TYR A 212 -1.90 8.40 14.83
N LYS A 213 -3.20 8.47 15.11
CA LYS A 213 -4.19 9.01 14.18
C LYS A 213 -3.82 10.45 13.76
N LEU A 214 -3.32 11.27 14.68
CA LEU A 214 -2.85 12.63 14.40
C LEU A 214 -1.81 12.63 13.26
N LEU A 215 -0.88 11.68 13.26
CA LEU A 215 0.17 11.55 12.23
C LEU A 215 -0.44 11.19 10.87
N THR A 216 -1.44 10.31 10.85
CA THR A 216 -2.19 9.98 9.62
C THR A 216 -2.94 11.18 9.07
N ASP A 217 -3.57 11.97 9.93
CA ASP A 217 -4.30 13.16 9.52
C ASP A 217 -3.34 14.22 8.94
N ILE A 218 -2.14 14.37 9.51
CA ILE A 218 -1.09 15.25 8.98
C ILE A 218 -0.58 14.76 7.61
N ILE A 219 -0.35 13.44 7.43
CA ILE A 219 0.03 12.86 6.13
C ILE A 219 -1.03 13.18 5.09
N TYR A 220 -2.30 12.91 5.42
CA TYR A 220 -3.40 13.17 4.51
C TYR A 220 -3.51 14.65 4.12
N GLN A 221 -3.37 15.55 5.09
CA GLN A 221 -3.38 17.00 4.85
C GLN A 221 -2.18 17.44 4.00
N SER A 222 -1.00 16.87 4.20
CA SER A 222 0.19 17.19 3.38
C SER A 222 0.00 16.89 1.90
N GLY A 223 -0.72 15.81 1.57
CA GLY A 223 -1.07 15.49 0.19
C GLY A 223 -2.05 16.47 -0.47
N ILE A 224 -2.78 17.27 0.33
CA ILE A 224 -3.76 18.26 -0.14
C ILE A 224 -3.17 19.68 -0.13
N THR A 225 -2.50 20.03 0.96
CA THR A 225 -1.86 21.33 1.18
C THR A 225 -0.35 21.14 1.23
N TYR A 226 0.36 21.71 0.25
CA TYR A 226 1.77 21.49 -0.08
C TYR A 226 2.83 21.82 1.00
N HIS A 227 2.45 22.17 2.25
CA HIS A 227 3.40 22.66 3.27
C HIS A 227 2.99 22.30 4.72
N PRO A 228 3.11 21.05 5.19
CA PRO A 228 2.93 20.73 6.60
C PRO A 228 4.15 21.24 7.41
N LEU A 229 4.03 22.45 7.96
CA LEU A 229 4.90 22.93 9.03
C LEU A 229 4.18 22.68 10.34
N HIS A 230 4.54 21.61 11.04
CA HIS A 230 3.82 21.18 12.23
C HIS A 230 4.76 20.92 13.40
N LEU A 231 4.48 21.52 14.55
CA LEU A 231 5.15 21.26 15.82
C LEU A 231 4.18 20.52 16.74
N ILE A 232 4.51 19.28 17.10
CA ILE A 232 3.75 18.49 18.07
C ILE A 232 4.47 18.55 19.41
N ILE A 233 3.76 18.93 20.48
CA ILE A 233 4.30 19.00 21.84
C ILE A 233 3.46 18.11 22.76
N ILE A 234 4.09 17.16 23.42
CA ILE A 234 3.44 16.21 24.33
C ILE A 234 4.17 16.33 25.67
N ALA A 235 3.47 16.76 26.72
CA ALA A 235 4.04 16.86 28.05
C ALA A 235 3.16 16.15 29.08
N ASP A 236 3.79 15.33 29.89
CA ASP A 236 3.14 14.50 30.89
C ASP A 236 3.81 14.74 32.22
N LEU A 237 3.35 15.79 32.89
CA LEU A 237 3.75 16.11 34.25
C LEU A 237 2.80 15.43 35.23
N HIS A 238 3.32 15.10 36.42
CA HIS A 238 2.48 14.57 37.49
C HIS A 238 1.49 15.63 37.95
N GLY A 239 0.23 15.21 38.09
CA GLY A 239 -0.69 15.78 39.06
C GLY A 239 -0.47 15.12 40.42
N ASP A 240 -1.53 14.53 40.98
CA ASP A 240 -1.47 13.81 42.26
C ASP A 240 -0.93 12.37 42.17
N ASP A 241 -0.86 11.80 40.96
CA ASP A 241 -0.36 10.44 40.72
C ASP A 241 1.15 10.44 40.42
N SER A 242 1.89 9.58 41.13
CA SER A 242 3.35 9.50 41.07
C SER A 242 3.87 8.16 40.54
N ARG A 243 3.04 7.36 39.86
CA ARG A 243 3.39 5.97 39.50
C ARG A 243 4.17 5.81 38.18
N TYR A 244 4.14 6.81 37.31
CA TYR A 244 4.84 6.82 36.02
C TYR A 244 5.93 7.89 36.00
N MET A 245 6.81 7.88 34.99
CA MET A 245 7.87 8.87 34.84
C MET A 245 7.32 10.12 34.12
N GLU A 246 7.55 11.30 34.70
CA GLU A 246 7.30 12.56 34.00
C GLU A 246 8.15 12.66 32.75
N ASN A 247 7.57 13.13 31.66
CA ASN A 247 8.30 13.25 30.40
C ASN A 247 7.67 14.30 29.49
N ALA A 248 8.46 14.78 28.54
CA ALA A 248 7.95 15.55 27.42
C ALA A 248 8.67 15.20 26.14
N SER A 249 7.97 15.35 25.01
CA SER A 249 8.48 15.12 23.67
C SER A 249 7.98 16.22 22.74
N ALA A 250 8.87 16.71 21.86
CA ALA A 250 8.53 17.65 20.81
C ALA A 250 8.99 17.11 19.45
N PHE A 251 8.16 17.26 18.44
CA PHE A 251 8.45 16.85 17.06
C PHE A 251 8.17 18.00 16.11
N PHE A 252 9.17 18.38 15.33
CA PHE A 252 9.03 19.32 14.23
C PHE A 252 8.99 18.58 12.91
N ILE A 253 7.83 18.61 12.26
CA ILE A 253 7.57 18.01 10.95
C ILE A 253 7.70 19.11 9.89
N CYS A 254 8.52 18.84 8.87
CA CYS A 254 8.80 19.79 7.79
C CYS A 254 9.09 19.05 6.48
N GLU A 255 8.26 19.26 5.46
CA GLU A 255 8.43 18.62 4.14
C GLU A 255 9.64 19.15 3.36
N ASN A 256 9.94 20.45 3.48
CA ASN A 256 11.05 21.11 2.78
C ASN A 256 12.38 20.95 3.52
N TYR A 257 12.73 19.73 3.92
CA TYR A 257 14.05 19.47 4.50
C TYR A 257 15.12 19.51 3.40
N ILE A 258 16.03 20.48 3.47
CA ILE A 258 17.09 20.63 2.47
C ILE A 258 18.04 19.44 2.62
N ALA A 259 18.28 18.71 1.53
CA ALA A 259 19.07 17.46 1.51
C ALA A 259 20.53 17.55 2.03
N HIS A 260 21.01 18.75 2.36
CA HIS A 260 22.36 19.00 2.89
C HIS A 260 22.38 19.44 4.36
N GLU A 261 21.21 19.57 4.98
CA GLU A 261 21.10 20.00 6.37
C GLU A 261 21.39 18.82 7.31
N LYS A 262 22.12 19.08 8.40
CA LYS A 262 22.44 18.09 9.44
C LYS A 262 21.71 18.41 10.74
N PRO A 263 21.33 17.40 11.55
CA PRO A 263 21.37 15.96 11.25
C PRO A 263 20.40 15.58 10.12
N GLU A 264 20.67 14.47 9.44
CA GLU A 264 19.77 13.94 8.41
C GLU A 264 18.34 13.73 8.97
N PRO A 265 17.30 13.93 8.14
CA PRO A 265 15.93 13.81 8.61
C PRO A 265 15.56 12.35 8.87
N VAL A 266 14.55 12.15 9.71
CA VAL A 266 13.93 10.84 9.94
C VAL A 266 12.57 10.82 9.24
N TYR A 267 12.34 9.81 8.41
CA TYR A 267 11.08 9.60 7.72
C TYR A 267 10.20 8.66 8.53
N LEU A 268 9.00 9.14 8.85
CA LEU A 268 7.94 8.38 9.51
C LEU A 268 6.90 7.97 8.48
N PHE A 269 6.73 6.67 8.25
CA PHE A 269 5.74 6.17 7.30
C PHE A 269 4.33 6.10 7.88
N GLN A 270 3.34 6.06 6.98
CA GLN A 270 1.93 5.91 7.26
C GLN A 270 1.68 4.86 8.34
N PRO A 271 1.23 5.26 9.55
CA PRO A 271 0.98 4.33 10.63
C PRO A 271 -0.14 3.35 10.28
N LEU A 272 0.01 2.11 10.73
CA LEU A 272 -1.10 1.17 10.83
C LEU A 272 -1.91 1.51 12.08
N MET A 273 -3.14 1.97 11.89
CA MET A 273 -4.14 2.11 12.96
C MET A 273 -5.06 0.88 12.90
N SER A 274 -4.99 0.00 13.89
CA SER A 274 -5.74 -1.25 13.83
C SER A 274 -7.05 -1.16 14.63
N GLU A 275 -8.18 -1.04 13.92
CA GLU A 275 -9.49 -1.48 14.42
C GLU A 275 -9.74 -2.97 14.11
N MET A 276 -8.89 -3.57 13.26
CA MET A 276 -8.90 -4.98 12.88
C MET A 276 -7.95 -5.83 13.73
N GLU A 277 -8.06 -7.15 13.66
CA GLU A 277 -7.14 -8.07 14.33
C GLU A 277 -5.70 -7.90 13.83
N LEU A 278 -4.76 -7.69 14.76
CA LEU A 278 -3.33 -7.51 14.48
C LEU A 278 -2.72 -8.66 13.65
N THR A 279 -3.23 -9.88 13.82
CA THR A 279 -2.79 -11.07 13.06
C THR A 279 -3.02 -10.94 11.56
N LYS A 280 -4.01 -10.14 11.14
CA LYS A 280 -4.35 -9.94 9.72
C LYS A 280 -3.70 -8.67 9.18
N SER A 281 -3.68 -7.60 9.97
CA SER A 281 -3.19 -6.29 9.51
C SER A 281 -1.67 -6.17 9.50
N VAL A 282 -0.95 -6.77 10.47
CA VAL A 282 0.52 -6.67 10.56
C VAL A 282 1.22 -7.31 9.36
N PRO A 283 0.86 -8.54 8.89
CA PRO A 283 1.49 -9.10 7.69
C PRO A 283 1.33 -8.21 6.45
N VAL A 284 0.14 -7.60 6.28
CA VAL A 284 -0.13 -6.69 5.17
C VAL A 284 0.68 -5.40 5.30
N PHE A 285 0.77 -4.86 6.51
CA PHE A 285 1.59 -3.68 6.80
C PHE A 285 3.06 -3.92 6.49
N LEU A 286 3.62 -5.09 6.82
CA LEU A 286 5.02 -5.41 6.52
C LEU A 286 5.26 -5.72 5.04
N ALA A 287 4.30 -6.36 4.37
CA ALA A 287 4.35 -6.63 2.93
C ALA A 287 4.35 -5.35 2.06
N ALA A 288 4.00 -4.20 2.65
CA ALA A 288 4.07 -2.92 1.96
C ALA A 288 5.51 -2.41 1.76
N GLU A 289 6.47 -2.95 2.50
CA GLU A 289 7.92 -2.68 2.36
C GLU A 289 8.22 -1.18 2.37
N GLN A 290 7.70 -0.47 3.37
CA GLN A 290 7.93 0.97 3.57
C GLN A 290 9.40 1.26 3.86
N ALA A 291 10.07 0.35 4.55
CA ALA A 291 11.49 0.44 4.85
C ALA A 291 12.11 -0.97 4.84
N LYS A 292 13.44 -1.02 4.96
CA LYS A 292 14.14 -2.26 5.29
C LYS A 292 13.60 -2.83 6.61
N PRO A 293 13.58 -4.17 6.80
CA PRO A 293 13.12 -4.78 8.04
C PRO A 293 13.79 -4.15 9.27
N ALA A 294 12.97 -3.62 10.18
CA ALA A 294 13.46 -3.00 11.40
C ALA A 294 14.13 -4.03 12.30
N LYS A 295 15.27 -3.69 12.89
CA LYS A 295 15.96 -4.56 13.85
C LYS A 295 15.28 -4.52 15.23
N THR A 296 14.89 -3.33 15.64
CA THR A 296 14.38 -3.06 16.99
C THR A 296 12.90 -2.66 16.95
N LEU A 297 12.14 -3.25 17.87
CA LEU A 297 10.78 -2.90 18.21
C LEU A 297 10.76 -2.14 19.54
N TRP A 298 10.28 -0.92 19.51
CA TRP A 298 9.95 -0.12 20.69
C TRP A 298 8.47 -0.29 20.98
N HIS A 299 8.09 -0.72 22.18
CA HIS A 299 6.68 -0.95 22.48
C HIS A 299 6.23 -0.46 23.85
N THR A 300 4.97 -0.04 23.91
CA THR A 300 4.30 0.49 25.11
C THR A 300 2.79 0.27 25.04
N GLY A 301 2.11 0.18 26.18
CA GLY A 301 0.65 0.12 26.31
C GLY A 301 -0.01 -1.17 25.82
N LEU A 302 0.76 -2.12 25.27
CA LEU A 302 0.22 -3.34 24.68
C LEU A 302 -0.33 -4.30 25.76
N SER A 303 -1.61 -4.61 25.68
CA SER A 303 -2.22 -5.70 26.47
C SER A 303 -1.62 -7.06 26.08
N LYS A 304 -1.79 -8.08 26.93
CA LYS A 304 -1.35 -9.45 26.61
C LYS A 304 -1.98 -9.96 25.31
N SER A 305 -3.25 -9.62 25.07
CA SER A 305 -4.01 -9.98 23.87
C SER A 305 -3.48 -9.33 22.59
N GLU A 306 -2.83 -8.18 22.66
CA GLU A 306 -2.23 -7.51 21.50
C GLU A 306 -0.75 -7.89 21.34
N LYS A 307 -0.03 -7.98 22.47
CA LYS A 307 1.40 -8.25 22.51
C LYS A 307 1.74 -9.59 21.87
N TYR A 308 1.13 -10.70 22.29
CA TYR A 308 1.53 -12.02 21.78
C TYR A 308 1.28 -12.18 20.27
N PRO A 309 0.11 -11.81 19.72
CA PRO A 309 -0.10 -11.85 18.28
C PRO A 309 0.87 -10.98 17.49
N LEU A 310 1.14 -9.75 17.96
CA LEU A 310 2.12 -8.86 17.35
C LEU A 310 3.50 -9.52 17.31
N MET A 311 3.96 -10.04 18.45
CA MET A 311 5.27 -10.69 18.53
C MET A 311 5.37 -11.91 17.61
N ASN A 312 4.28 -12.66 17.44
CA ASN A 312 4.26 -13.82 16.56
C ASN A 312 4.40 -13.41 15.08
N ALA A 313 3.59 -12.44 14.63
CA ALA A 313 3.64 -11.90 13.27
C ALA A 313 5.01 -11.27 12.92
N LEU A 314 5.63 -10.59 13.89
CA LEU A 314 6.98 -10.03 13.74
C LEU A 314 8.07 -11.11 13.67
N SER A 315 7.89 -12.22 14.39
CA SER A 315 8.84 -13.35 14.35
C SER A 315 8.81 -14.07 13.00
N GLU A 316 7.62 -14.29 12.43
CA GLU A 316 7.43 -14.91 11.11
C GLU A 316 8.08 -14.08 9.99
N SER A 317 8.00 -12.75 10.09
CA SER A 317 8.59 -11.79 9.15
C SER A 317 10.03 -11.39 9.49
N LYS A 318 10.65 -12.00 10.52
CA LYS A 318 12.02 -11.72 11.00
C LYS A 318 12.31 -10.22 11.25
N THR A 319 11.29 -9.47 11.66
CA THR A 319 11.36 -8.02 11.94
C THR A 319 11.23 -7.77 13.45
N GLY A 320 11.87 -6.73 13.98
CA GLY A 320 11.78 -6.36 15.40
C GLY A 320 12.27 -7.45 16.35
N GLN A 321 13.45 -8.03 16.05
CA GLN A 321 14.06 -9.09 16.85
C GLN A 321 14.45 -8.58 18.24
N ASP A 322 15.00 -7.37 18.32
CA ASP A 322 15.29 -6.70 19.58
C ASP A 322 14.02 -6.00 20.07
N ARG A 323 13.51 -6.41 21.25
CA ARG A 323 12.21 -5.94 21.76
C ARG A 323 12.40 -5.13 23.03
N LEU A 324 12.14 -3.84 22.93
CA LEU A 324 12.33 -2.87 24.00
C LEU A 324 10.97 -2.41 24.53
N SER A 325 10.67 -2.81 25.77
CA SER A 325 9.49 -2.36 26.51
C SER A 325 9.80 -1.08 27.26
N LEU A 326 9.00 -0.03 27.01
CA LEU A 326 9.12 1.20 27.77
C LEU A 326 8.74 0.98 29.23
N GLU A 327 7.76 0.16 29.56
CA GLU A 327 7.34 -0.08 30.95
C GLU A 327 8.40 -0.82 31.76
N THR A 328 9.12 -1.74 31.12
CA THR A 328 10.24 -2.44 31.77
C THR A 328 11.36 -1.45 32.12
N SER A 329 11.54 -0.44 31.27
CA SER A 329 12.64 0.51 31.34
C SER A 329 12.32 1.73 32.19
N LEU A 330 11.07 2.22 32.13
CA LEU A 330 10.62 3.52 32.63
C LEU A 330 9.58 3.45 33.75
N GLY A 331 9.08 2.26 34.10
CA GLY A 331 8.08 2.07 35.16
C GLY A 331 6.66 1.93 34.62
N GLU A 332 5.65 2.36 35.38
CA GLU A 332 4.26 2.19 34.93
C GLU A 332 3.97 2.97 33.64
N TYR A 333 3.02 2.46 32.86
CA TYR A 333 2.59 3.05 31.61
C TYR A 333 2.05 4.46 31.80
N SER A 334 2.38 5.36 30.86
CA SER A 334 1.65 6.60 30.67
C SER A 334 1.32 6.84 29.19
N ALA A 335 0.24 7.57 28.92
CA ALA A 335 -0.22 7.87 27.57
C ALA A 335 0.83 8.59 26.70
N SER A 336 1.72 9.37 27.31
CA SER A 336 2.84 10.03 26.62
C SER A 336 3.92 9.08 26.10
N TYR A 337 4.04 7.87 26.66
CA TYR A 337 5.10 6.92 26.28
C TYR A 337 5.02 6.53 24.80
N GLN A 338 3.85 6.66 24.16
CA GLN A 338 3.74 6.43 22.72
C GLN A 338 4.57 7.43 21.91
N TRP A 339 4.62 8.69 22.34
CA TRP A 339 5.43 9.74 21.69
C TRP A 339 6.89 9.64 22.10
N LEU A 340 7.15 9.24 23.35
CA LEU A 340 8.51 8.98 23.81
C LEU A 340 9.16 7.81 23.05
N ALA A 341 8.42 6.72 22.81
CA ALA A 341 8.87 5.60 21.99
C ALA A 341 9.19 6.04 20.55
N LEU A 342 8.40 6.96 19.99
CA LEU A 342 8.63 7.54 18.68
C LEU A 342 9.92 8.36 18.63
N ALA A 343 10.20 9.13 19.69
CA ALA A 343 11.43 9.92 19.80
C ALA A 343 12.66 9.02 19.94
N PHE A 344 12.59 7.99 20.78
CA PHE A 344 13.69 7.03 20.94
C PHE A 344 13.96 6.23 19.66
N ALA A 345 12.90 5.88 18.91
CA ALA A 345 13.05 5.31 17.59
C ALA A 345 13.70 6.31 16.61
N SER A 346 13.35 7.59 16.69
CA SER A 346 13.98 8.63 15.85
C SER A 346 15.48 8.77 16.19
N ASP A 347 15.84 8.77 17.47
CA ASP A 347 17.23 8.73 17.93
C ASP A 347 17.98 7.51 17.39
N ALA A 348 17.37 6.33 17.47
CA ALA A 348 17.98 5.10 16.97
C ALA A 348 18.24 5.14 15.46
N VAL A 349 17.33 5.73 14.67
CA VAL A 349 17.56 6.00 13.24
C VAL A 349 18.75 6.96 13.07
N MET A 350 18.77 8.08 13.82
CA MET A 350 19.87 9.06 13.77
C MET A 350 21.23 8.43 14.11
N TYR A 351 21.27 7.54 15.10
CA TYR A 351 22.48 6.79 15.50
C TYR A 351 22.84 5.62 14.58
N GLY A 352 22.19 5.51 13.41
CA GLY A 352 22.52 4.52 12.40
C GLY A 352 22.14 3.09 12.76
N GLN A 353 21.16 2.88 13.66
CA GLN A 353 20.66 1.53 14.01
C GLN A 353 19.69 0.95 12.96
N GLY A 354 19.61 1.56 11.78
CA GLY A 354 18.70 1.17 10.70
C GLY A 354 17.24 1.53 10.99
N SER A 355 16.31 1.00 10.19
CA SER A 355 14.89 1.23 10.37
C SER A 355 14.41 0.78 11.76
N GLN A 356 13.44 1.51 12.31
CA GLN A 356 12.89 1.26 13.64
C GLN A 356 11.40 1.02 13.55
N LEU A 357 10.89 0.14 14.41
CA LEU A 357 9.46 -0.16 14.51
C LEU A 357 8.96 0.28 15.88
N VAL A 358 7.84 1.00 15.91
CA VAL A 358 7.17 1.40 17.15
C VAL A 358 5.79 0.77 17.19
N ALA A 359 5.43 0.15 18.32
CA ALA A 359 4.09 -0.37 18.57
C ALA A 359 3.53 0.19 19.88
N THR A 360 2.41 0.87 19.78
CA THR A 360 1.70 1.44 20.93
C THR A 360 0.28 0.88 20.98
N SER A 361 -0.34 0.85 22.15
CA SER A 361 -1.79 0.71 22.26
C SER A 361 -2.33 1.59 23.37
N GLU A 362 -3.39 2.32 23.05
CA GLU A 362 -4.15 3.10 24.01
C GLU A 362 -5.61 2.66 23.97
N LYS A 363 -6.18 2.27 25.11
CA LYS A 363 -7.58 1.81 25.21
C LYS A 363 -7.91 0.66 24.22
N ASN A 364 -6.99 -0.31 24.06
CA ASN A 364 -7.09 -1.45 23.11
C ASN A 364 -7.17 -1.03 21.63
N ARG A 365 -6.49 0.06 21.26
CA ARG A 365 -6.37 0.52 19.88
C ARG A 365 -4.89 0.50 19.49
N PRO A 366 -4.38 -0.65 19.03
CA PRO A 366 -2.97 -0.76 18.73
C PRO A 366 -2.64 -0.01 17.43
N ALA A 367 -1.51 0.69 17.47
CA ALA A 367 -0.92 1.37 16.33
C ALA A 367 0.52 0.94 16.13
N LEU A 368 0.92 0.79 14.87
CA LEU A 368 2.29 0.50 14.47
C LEU A 368 2.80 1.60 13.55
N ALA A 369 4.05 2.03 13.74
CA ALA A 369 4.72 2.98 12.86
C ALA A 369 6.15 2.53 12.56
N ILE A 370 6.61 2.79 11.34
CA ILE A 370 8.00 2.51 10.92
C ILE A 370 8.71 3.84 10.69
N LEU A 371 9.94 3.93 11.16
CA LEU A 371 10.84 5.06 10.92
C LEU A 371 12.09 4.59 10.16
N SER A 372 12.61 5.43 9.28
CA SER A 372 13.79 5.14 8.45
C SER A 372 14.55 6.43 8.11
N SER A 373 15.84 6.31 7.81
CA SER A 373 16.63 7.39 7.20
C SER A 373 16.52 7.41 5.67
N GLU A 374 15.90 6.38 5.07
CA GLU A 374 15.76 6.24 3.62
C GLU A 374 14.27 6.26 3.21
N ILE A 375 13.96 7.00 2.14
CA ILE A 375 12.67 6.95 1.46
C ILE A 375 12.65 5.73 0.51
N PRO A 376 11.62 4.87 0.56
CA PRO A 376 11.50 3.73 -0.34
C PRO A 376 11.26 4.21 -1.78
N LYS A 377 11.73 3.43 -2.74
CA LYS A 377 11.36 3.65 -4.15
C LYS A 377 9.84 3.55 -4.31
N LEU A 378 9.29 4.35 -5.23
CA LEU A 378 7.89 4.22 -5.62
C LEU A 378 7.61 2.77 -6.04
N PRO A 379 6.44 2.20 -5.65
CA PRO A 379 6.08 0.87 -6.08
C PRO A 379 5.98 0.84 -7.61
N ALA A 380 6.50 -0.23 -8.22
CA ALA A 380 6.32 -0.44 -9.65
C ALA A 380 4.83 -0.61 -9.95
N GLU A 381 4.35 0.03 -11.02
CA GLU A 381 3.00 -0.20 -11.50
C GLU A 381 2.85 -1.67 -11.93
N PRO A 382 1.66 -2.27 -11.71
CA PRO A 382 1.43 -3.65 -12.09
C PRO A 382 1.56 -3.80 -13.61
N GLU A 383 2.38 -4.74 -14.05
CA GLU A 383 2.51 -5.07 -15.47
C GLU A 383 1.23 -5.71 -15.98
N HIS A 384 0.75 -5.26 -17.13
CA HIS A 384 -0.36 -5.90 -17.81
C HIS A 384 0.11 -7.19 -18.46
N SER A 385 -0.58 -8.30 -18.18
CA SER A 385 -0.28 -9.55 -18.90
C SER A 385 -0.74 -9.42 -20.36
N GLU A 386 0.02 -10.02 -21.28
CA GLU A 386 -0.29 -10.04 -22.71
C GLU A 386 -1.33 -11.13 -23.07
N VAL A 387 -2.30 -11.38 -22.20
CA VAL A 387 -3.33 -12.41 -22.44
C VAL A 387 -4.35 -11.88 -23.45
N LEU A 388 -4.45 -12.57 -24.59
CA LEU A 388 -5.48 -12.30 -25.58
C LEU A 388 -6.87 -12.56 -25.01
N THR A 389 -7.72 -11.54 -25.02
CA THR A 389 -9.10 -11.64 -24.56
C THR A 389 -10.00 -12.33 -25.61
N PRO A 390 -11.19 -12.86 -25.22
CA PRO A 390 -12.12 -13.45 -26.18
C PRO A 390 -12.46 -12.55 -27.37
N ILE A 391 -12.53 -11.22 -27.20
CA ILE A 391 -12.80 -10.30 -28.30
C ILE A 391 -11.68 -10.27 -29.35
N HIS A 392 -10.43 -10.56 -28.99
CA HIS A 392 -9.33 -10.64 -29.95
C HIS A 392 -9.51 -11.83 -30.90
N TYR A 393 -10.06 -12.94 -30.41
CA TYR A 393 -10.40 -14.11 -31.23
C TYR A 393 -11.68 -13.92 -32.07
N ALA A 394 -12.47 -12.86 -31.83
CA ALA A 394 -13.61 -12.52 -32.68
C ALA A 394 -13.16 -12.08 -34.08
N PHE A 395 -12.01 -11.41 -34.20
CA PHE A 395 -11.48 -10.97 -35.49
C PHE A 395 -11.17 -12.13 -36.47
N PRO A 396 -10.35 -13.14 -36.12
CA PRO A 396 -10.14 -14.29 -37.01
C PRO A 396 -11.44 -15.07 -37.27
N ALA A 397 -12.30 -15.24 -36.25
CA ALA A 397 -13.61 -15.88 -36.43
C ALA A 397 -14.48 -15.14 -37.47
N MET A 398 -14.50 -13.81 -37.42
CA MET A 398 -15.20 -12.96 -38.39
C MET A 398 -14.63 -13.14 -39.79
N VAL A 399 -13.30 -13.02 -39.96
CA VAL A 399 -12.65 -13.11 -41.27
C VAL A 399 -12.99 -14.43 -41.96
N PHE A 400 -12.80 -15.57 -41.28
CA PHE A 400 -13.10 -16.87 -41.87
C PHE A 400 -14.60 -17.09 -42.11
N SER A 401 -15.46 -16.56 -41.23
CA SER A 401 -16.92 -16.63 -41.42
C SER A 401 -17.39 -15.78 -42.61
N LEU A 402 -16.78 -14.62 -42.86
CA LEU A 402 -17.06 -13.79 -44.05
C LEU A 402 -16.58 -14.46 -45.33
N MET A 403 -15.43 -15.14 -45.30
CA MET A 403 -14.99 -15.97 -46.43
C MET A 403 -16.00 -17.07 -46.72
N MET A 404 -16.46 -17.79 -45.71
CA MET A 404 -17.48 -18.84 -45.87
C MET A 404 -18.82 -18.28 -46.37
N LEU A 405 -19.25 -17.13 -45.87
CA LEU A 405 -20.45 -16.44 -46.35
C LEU A 405 -20.35 -16.11 -47.84
N THR A 406 -19.21 -15.56 -48.27
CA THR A 406 -18.95 -15.25 -49.68
C THR A 406 -19.11 -16.50 -50.55
N PHE A 407 -18.62 -17.65 -50.07
CA PHE A 407 -18.74 -18.92 -50.77
C PHE A 407 -20.19 -19.40 -50.86
N LEU A 408 -20.93 -19.33 -49.76
CA LEU A 408 -22.33 -19.76 -49.72
C LEU A 408 -23.22 -18.90 -50.62
N VAL A 409 -22.97 -17.59 -50.69
CA VAL A 409 -23.71 -16.69 -51.60
C VAL A 409 -23.40 -17.03 -53.05
N LEU A 410 -22.11 -17.11 -53.41
CA LEU A 410 -21.70 -17.41 -54.79
C LEU A 410 -22.25 -18.75 -55.28
N GLU A 411 -22.24 -19.78 -54.43
CA GLU A 411 -22.77 -21.11 -54.75
C GLU A 411 -24.29 -21.08 -54.98
N ASN A 412 -25.04 -20.38 -54.13
CA ASN A 412 -26.49 -20.45 -54.14
C ASN A 412 -27.13 -19.52 -55.18
N THR A 413 -26.51 -18.36 -55.44
CA THR A 413 -27.05 -17.37 -56.39
C THR A 413 -26.34 -17.31 -57.73
N GLY A 414 -25.17 -17.96 -57.87
CA GLY A 414 -24.35 -17.93 -59.08
C GLY A 414 -23.66 -16.58 -59.35
N ASP A 415 -23.99 -15.54 -58.58
CA ASP A 415 -23.41 -14.20 -58.60
C ASP A 415 -23.39 -13.62 -57.18
N LEU A 416 -22.59 -12.57 -56.96
CA LEU A 416 -22.40 -11.94 -55.66
C LEU A 416 -23.55 -10.98 -55.32
N SER A 417 -24.66 -11.53 -54.82
CA SER A 417 -25.81 -10.73 -54.39
C SER A 417 -25.41 -9.74 -53.29
N ILE A 418 -25.35 -8.45 -53.65
CA ILE A 418 -24.90 -7.36 -52.77
C ILE A 418 -25.75 -7.30 -51.49
N TYR A 419 -27.07 -7.49 -51.60
CA TYR A 419 -27.98 -7.45 -50.44
C TYR A 419 -27.73 -8.60 -49.47
N LEU A 420 -27.53 -9.83 -49.95
CA LEU A 420 -27.21 -10.98 -49.11
C LEU A 420 -25.83 -10.85 -48.48
N MET A 421 -24.86 -10.30 -49.21
CA MET A 421 -23.52 -10.04 -48.70
C MET A 421 -23.54 -9.00 -47.57
N ILE A 422 -24.22 -7.88 -47.75
CA ILE A 422 -24.30 -6.83 -46.72
C ILE A 422 -25.03 -7.38 -45.48
N THR A 423 -26.21 -7.97 -45.65
CA THR A 423 -27.01 -8.49 -44.52
C THR A 423 -26.30 -9.61 -43.79
N GLY A 424 -25.70 -10.56 -44.50
CA GLY A 424 -24.91 -11.63 -43.92
C GLY A 424 -23.64 -11.13 -43.24
N ALA A 425 -22.93 -10.15 -43.82
CA ALA A 425 -21.72 -9.60 -43.21
C ALA A 425 -22.02 -8.88 -41.90
N VAL A 426 -23.09 -8.07 -41.86
CA VAL A 426 -23.57 -7.43 -40.62
C VAL A 426 -23.90 -8.49 -39.57
N LEU A 427 -24.59 -9.57 -39.94
CA LEU A 427 -24.91 -10.65 -39.02
C LEU A 427 -23.65 -11.35 -38.48
N VAL A 428 -22.70 -11.69 -39.35
CA VAL A 428 -21.43 -12.32 -38.95
C VAL A 428 -20.64 -11.42 -37.99
N ILE A 429 -20.54 -10.12 -38.27
CA ILE A 429 -19.86 -9.16 -37.41
C ILE A 429 -20.54 -9.11 -36.04
N LEU A 430 -21.88 -8.95 -36.02
CA LEU A 430 -22.64 -8.88 -34.77
C LEU A 430 -22.53 -10.16 -33.94
N VAL A 431 -22.58 -11.33 -34.57
CA VAL A 431 -22.46 -12.62 -33.86
C VAL A 431 -21.05 -12.80 -33.30
N THR A 432 -20.01 -12.58 -34.12
CA THR A 432 -18.62 -12.83 -33.70
C THR A 432 -18.15 -11.84 -32.65
N PHE A 433 -18.28 -10.53 -32.90
CA PHE A 433 -17.90 -9.51 -31.92
C PHE A 433 -18.86 -9.45 -30.74
N GLY A 434 -20.15 -9.67 -30.94
CA GLY A 434 -21.13 -9.74 -29.86
C GLY A 434 -20.81 -10.88 -28.90
N LEU A 435 -20.50 -12.08 -29.42
CA LEU A 435 -20.08 -13.21 -28.59
C LEU A 435 -18.74 -12.97 -27.90
N GLY A 436 -17.73 -12.46 -28.62
CA GLY A 436 -16.43 -12.14 -28.05
C GLY A 436 -16.51 -11.08 -26.94
N PHE A 437 -17.33 -10.04 -27.14
CA PHE A 437 -17.60 -9.03 -26.13
C PHE A 437 -18.36 -9.61 -24.93
N ALA A 438 -19.42 -10.38 -25.16
CA ALA A 438 -20.22 -10.99 -24.10
C ALA A 438 -19.37 -11.92 -23.22
N LEU A 439 -18.51 -12.76 -23.82
CA LEU A 439 -17.59 -13.63 -23.09
C LEU A 439 -16.54 -12.85 -22.31
N SER A 440 -15.96 -11.80 -22.91
CA SER A 440 -14.99 -10.95 -22.22
C SER A 440 -15.64 -10.26 -21.01
N LYS A 441 -16.84 -9.68 -21.21
CA LYS A 441 -17.59 -9.04 -20.15
C LYS A 441 -17.98 -10.03 -19.05
N ALA A 442 -18.55 -11.18 -19.39
CA ALA A 442 -18.94 -12.19 -18.41
C ALA A 442 -17.74 -12.68 -17.58
N SER A 443 -16.58 -12.87 -18.22
CA SER A 443 -15.34 -13.26 -17.53
C SER A 443 -14.84 -12.17 -16.58
N ALA A 444 -14.91 -10.91 -16.99
CA ALA A 444 -14.51 -9.77 -16.15
C ALA A 444 -15.49 -9.56 -14.98
N ASP A 445 -16.80 -9.58 -15.24
CA ASP A 445 -17.85 -9.41 -14.23
C ASP A 445 -17.78 -10.54 -13.19
N GLN A 446 -17.56 -11.78 -13.64
CA GLN A 446 -17.35 -12.92 -12.75
C GLN A 446 -16.06 -12.76 -11.92
N ALA A 447 -14.96 -12.31 -12.54
CA ALA A 447 -13.72 -12.05 -11.82
C ALA A 447 -13.88 -10.98 -10.73
N TRP A 448 -14.61 -9.90 -11.01
CA TRP A 448 -14.89 -8.85 -10.02
C TRP A 448 -15.76 -9.39 -8.88
N SER A 449 -16.86 -10.09 -9.19
CA SER A 449 -17.74 -10.68 -8.17
C SER A 449 -16.98 -11.65 -7.25
N ASP A 450 -16.18 -12.56 -7.83
CA ASP A 450 -15.41 -13.53 -7.05
C ASP A 450 -14.31 -12.86 -6.21
N MET A 451 -13.79 -11.72 -6.64
CA MET A 451 -12.81 -10.95 -5.86
C MET A 451 -13.50 -10.18 -4.73
N ASP A 452 -14.67 -9.60 -4.96
CA ASP A 452 -15.41 -8.90 -3.90
C ASP A 452 -15.80 -9.86 -2.75
N ASP A 453 -16.12 -11.12 -3.05
CA ASP A 453 -16.42 -12.15 -2.05
C ASP A 453 -15.21 -12.60 -1.18
N LEU A 454 -13.98 -12.21 -1.57
CA LEU A 454 -12.75 -12.58 -0.85
C LEU A 454 -12.33 -11.57 0.24
N ILE A 455 -12.95 -10.40 0.29
CA ILE A 455 -12.68 -9.33 1.29
C ILE A 455 -13.80 -9.28 2.31
#